data_AF-A0A917BQ14-F1
#
_entry.id   AF-A0A917BQ14-F1
#
_cell.length_a   1.000
_cell.length_b   1.000
_cell.length_c   1.000
_cell.angle_alpha   90.00
_cell.angle_beta   90.00
_cell.angle_gamma   90.00
#
_symmetry.space_group_name_H-M   'P 1'
#
loop_
_entity.id
_entity.type
_entity.pdbx_description
1 polymer ?
#
loop_
_entity_poly.entity_id
_entity_poly.type
_entity_poly.pdbx_seq_one_letter_code
_entity_poly.pdbx_strand_id
1 'polypeptide(L)'
;MFGALLSALEDPEVCGRLLSSLDAPEVSARLARVAQAEGRPAADVMASRIWNFLDTASDDHFVQLMGIMNQARDPGLAAVRAILAATLPEEVA
;
A
#
# COMPACT_ATOMS: atom_id res chain seq x y z
N MET A 1 8.34 -1.49 -14.51
CA MET A 1 7.49 -2.28 -13.58
C MET A 1 6.94 -1.41 -12.46
N PHE A 2 7.78 -0.74 -11.67
CA PHE A 2 7.29 0.13 -10.59
C PHE A 2 6.52 1.37 -11.08
N GLY A 3 6.99 2.03 -12.15
CA GLY A 3 6.27 3.13 -12.80
C GLY A 3 4.88 2.76 -13.33
N ALA A 4 4.68 1.51 -13.76
CA ALA A 4 3.37 1.04 -14.22
C ALA A 4 2.42 0.78 -13.04
N LEU A 5 2.93 0.30 -11.90
CA LEU A 5 2.17 0.18 -10.66
C LEU A 5 1.76 1.56 -10.14
N LEU A 6 2.69 2.52 -10.16
CA LEU A 6 2.45 3.92 -9.80
C LEU A 6 1.34 4.56 -10.63
N SER A 7 1.40 4.48 -11.96
CA SER A 7 0.33 4.98 -12.82
C SER A 7 -1.00 4.25 -12.61
N ALA A 8 -0.96 2.97 -12.25
CA ALA A 8 -2.18 2.20 -11.97
C ALA A 8 -2.82 2.59 -10.63
N LEU A 9 -2.05 3.11 -9.66
CA LEU A 9 -2.55 3.59 -8.37
C LEU A 9 -3.22 4.97 -8.45
N GLU A 10 -3.09 5.68 -9.57
CA GLU A 10 -3.86 6.91 -9.84
C GLU A 10 -5.32 6.61 -10.23
N ASP A 11 -5.63 5.36 -10.60
CA ASP A 11 -6.98 4.91 -10.92
C ASP A 11 -7.68 4.36 -9.65
N PRO A 12 -8.77 5.01 -9.17
CA PRO A 12 -9.54 4.56 -8.02
C PRO A 12 -10.13 3.14 -8.18
N GLU A 13 -10.48 2.72 -9.40
CA GLU A 13 -11.01 1.38 -9.65
C GLU A 13 -9.94 0.30 -9.52
N VAL A 14 -8.71 0.62 -9.93
CA VAL A 14 -7.57 -0.28 -9.75
C VAL A 14 -7.22 -0.38 -8.27
N CYS A 15 -7.24 0.74 -7.55
CA CYS A 15 -7.08 0.75 -6.10
C CYS A 15 -8.14 -0.12 -5.39
N GLY A 16 -9.41 -0.02 -5.79
CA GLY A 16 -10.49 -0.87 -5.24
C GLY A 16 -10.28 -2.37 -5.52
N ARG A 17 -9.80 -2.71 -6.71
CA ARG A 17 -9.46 -4.10 -7.08
C ARG A 17 -8.26 -4.62 -6.28
N LEU A 18 -7.22 -3.81 -6.13
CA LEU A 18 -6.03 -4.14 -5.33
C LEU A 18 -6.40 -4.39 -3.86
N LEU A 19 -7.26 -3.54 -3.30
CA LEU A 19 -7.78 -3.72 -1.94
C LEU A 19 -8.53 -5.04 -1.78
N SER A 20 -9.32 -5.41 -2.77
CA SER A 20 -10.05 -6.69 -2.77
C SER A 20 -9.11 -7.90 -2.90
N SER A 21 -7.94 -7.73 -3.52
CA SER A 21 -6.92 -8.78 -3.67
C SER A 21 -5.88 -8.86 -2.56
N LEU A 22 -5.84 -7.90 -1.63
CA LEU A 22 -4.72 -7.74 -0.67
C LEU A 22 -4.48 -8.97 0.22
N ASP A 23 -5.50 -9.82 0.39
CA ASP A 23 -5.52 -11.02 1.24
C ASP A 23 -4.81 -10.80 2.60
N ALA A 24 -5.04 -9.62 3.17
CA ALA A 24 -4.38 -9.13 4.37
C ALA A 24 -5.42 -8.39 5.23
N PRO A 25 -6.28 -9.13 5.95
CA PRO A 25 -7.42 -8.55 6.67
C PRO A 25 -7.00 -7.51 7.71
N GLU A 26 -5.85 -7.70 8.36
CA GLU A 26 -5.31 -6.75 9.34
C GLU A 26 -4.92 -5.40 8.72
N VAL A 27 -4.24 -5.42 7.57
CA VAL A 27 -3.84 -4.21 6.84
C VAL A 27 -5.09 -3.49 6.31
N SER A 28 -6.06 -4.23 5.76
CA SER A 28 -7.34 -3.67 5.30
C SER A 28 -8.14 -3.04 6.44
N ALA A 29 -8.17 -3.65 7.63
CA ALA A 29 -8.85 -3.10 8.80
C ALA A 29 -8.17 -1.80 9.30
N ARG A 30 -6.83 -1.78 9.34
CA ARG A 30 -6.06 -0.56 9.68
C ARG A 30 -6.33 0.56 8.69
N LEU A 31 -6.31 0.26 7.40
CA LEU A 31 -6.62 1.23 6.35
C LEU A 31 -8.04 1.78 6.48
N ALA A 32 -9.03 0.92 6.70
CA ALA A 32 -10.42 1.34 6.87
C ALA A 32 -10.61 2.27 8.08
N ARG A 33 -9.89 2.02 9.18
CA ARG A 33 -9.91 2.91 10.36
C ARG A 33 -9.29 4.27 10.06
N VAL A 34 -8.12 4.31 9.42
CA VAL A 34 -7.48 5.56 9.02
C VAL A 34 -8.37 6.34 8.04
N ALA A 35 -8.95 5.65 7.07
CA ALA A 35 -9.89 6.24 6.12
C ALA A 35 -11.11 6.87 6.80
N GLN A 36 -11.70 6.18 7.78
CA GLN A 36 -12.79 6.73 8.58
C GLN A 36 -12.36 7.93 9.42
N ALA A 37 -11.19 7.87 10.07
CA ALA A 37 -10.67 8.97 10.88
C ALA A 37 -10.36 10.22 10.03
N GLU A 38 -9.89 10.04 8.79
CA GLU A 38 -9.64 11.13 7.85
C GLU A 38 -10.89 11.59 7.09
N GLY A 39 -12.02 10.88 7.19
CA GLY A 39 -13.23 11.17 6.42
C GLY A 39 -13.04 11.00 4.90
N ARG A 40 -12.12 10.13 4.48
CA ARG A 40 -11.74 9.93 3.07
C ARG A 40 -11.98 8.49 2.63
N PRO A 41 -12.22 8.23 1.33
CA PRO A 41 -12.29 6.87 0.80
C PRO A 41 -10.99 6.09 1.07
N ALA A 42 -11.12 4.80 1.40
CA ALA A 42 -9.96 3.93 1.67
C ALA A 42 -9.00 3.82 0.48
N ALA A 43 -9.52 3.84 -0.75
CA ALA A 43 -8.72 3.87 -1.97
C ALA A 43 -7.84 5.13 -2.05
N ASP A 44 -8.39 6.30 -1.74
CA ASP A 44 -7.65 7.58 -1.77
C ASP A 44 -6.57 7.63 -0.69
N VAL A 45 -6.88 7.12 0.51
CA VAL A 45 -5.90 7.02 1.60
C VAL A 45 -4.79 6.05 1.20
N MET A 46 -5.14 4.89 0.63
CA MET A 46 -4.15 3.92 0.15
C MET A 46 -3.21 4.55 -0.87
N ALA A 47 -3.75 5.18 -1.91
CA ALA A 47 -2.97 5.85 -2.94
C ALA A 47 -2.06 6.92 -2.31
N SER A 48 -2.60 7.76 -1.42
CA SER A 48 -1.82 8.81 -0.74
C SER A 48 -0.67 8.23 0.09
N ARG A 49 -0.89 7.12 0.81
CA ARG A 49 0.15 6.47 1.62
C ARG A 49 1.25 5.87 0.75
N ILE A 50 0.88 5.25 -0.37
CA ILE A 50 1.86 4.71 -1.31
C ILE A 50 2.68 5.83 -1.94
N TRP A 51 2.03 6.90 -2.42
CA TRP A 51 2.73 8.06 -2.98
C TRP A 51 3.69 8.70 -1.97
N ASN A 52 3.23 8.97 -0.75
CA ASN A 52 4.08 9.55 0.29
C ASN A 52 5.25 8.65 0.67
N PHE A 53 5.04 7.32 0.73
CA PHE A 53 6.14 6.39 0.97
C PHE A 53 7.16 6.48 -0.14
N LEU A 54 6.76 6.54 -1.41
CA LEU A 54 7.67 6.56 -2.53
C LEU A 54 8.44 7.87 -2.66
N ASP A 55 7.81 8.97 -2.29
CA ASP A 55 8.45 10.29 -2.25
C ASP A 55 9.48 10.42 -1.12
N THR A 56 9.27 9.69 -0.01
CA THR A 56 10.11 9.79 1.20
C THR A 56 10.99 8.55 1.49
N ALA A 57 10.84 7.49 0.70
CA ALA A 57 11.58 6.25 0.87
C ALA A 57 13.08 6.47 0.62
N SER A 58 13.90 6.06 1.58
CA SER A 58 15.34 5.92 1.41
C SER A 58 15.70 4.69 0.57
N ASP A 59 16.93 4.63 0.10
CA ASP A 59 17.46 3.47 -0.65
C ASP A 59 17.28 2.15 0.10
N ASP A 60 17.44 2.14 1.42
CA ASP A 60 17.23 0.95 2.26
C ASP A 60 15.78 0.45 2.19
N HIS A 61 14.80 1.36 2.21
CA HIS A 61 13.39 1.00 2.04
C HIS A 61 13.15 0.39 0.66
N PHE A 62 13.78 0.91 -0.39
CA PHE A 62 13.70 0.33 -1.72
C PHE A 62 14.34 -1.06 -1.81
N VAL A 63 15.51 -1.27 -1.19
CA VAL A 63 16.17 -2.59 -1.16
C VAL A 63 15.28 -3.62 -0.45
N GLN A 64 14.70 -3.26 0.69
CA GLN A 64 13.78 -4.14 1.42
C GLN A 64 12.54 -4.47 0.59
N LEU A 65 11.95 -3.46 -0.07
CA LEU A 65 10.79 -3.64 -0.95
C LEU A 65 11.12 -4.59 -2.11
N MET A 66 12.28 -4.41 -2.76
CA MET A 66 12.75 -5.29 -3.83
C MET A 66 12.97 -6.72 -3.33
N GLY A 67 13.48 -6.89 -2.11
CA GLY A 67 13.61 -8.19 -1.46
C GLY A 67 12.27 -8.90 -1.28
N ILE A 68 11.26 -8.18 -0.78
CA ILE A 68 9.89 -8.69 -0.61
C ILE A 68 9.27 -9.05 -1.96
N MET A 69 9.42 -8.18 -2.96
CA MET A 69 8.89 -8.38 -4.32
C MET A 69 9.48 -9.62 -4.99
N ASN A 70 10.79 -9.84 -4.86
CA ASN A 70 11.47 -10.99 -5.48
C ASN A 70 11.05 -12.35 -4.90
N GLN A 71 10.52 -12.38 -3.69
CA GLN A 71 10.08 -13.62 -3.03
C GLN A 71 8.58 -13.89 -3.23
N ALA A 72 7.84 -12.93 -3.76
CA ALA A 72 6.39 -13.01 -3.89
C ALA A 72 5.96 -13.56 -5.26
N ARG A 73 4.87 -14.35 -5.26
CA ARG A 73 4.20 -14.77 -6.50
C ARG A 73 3.59 -13.60 -7.26
N ASP A 74 3.09 -12.60 -6.52
CA ASP A 74 2.63 -11.33 -7.07
C ASP A 74 3.47 -10.20 -6.44
N PRO A 75 4.52 -9.74 -7.14
CA PRO A 75 5.39 -8.69 -6.65
C PRO A 75 4.66 -7.36 -6.41
N GLY A 76 3.68 -7.02 -7.26
CA GLY A 76 2.95 -5.75 -7.14
C GLY A 76 2.10 -5.72 -5.89
N LEU A 77 1.35 -6.79 -5.65
CA LEU A 77 0.52 -6.94 -4.46
C LEU A 77 1.36 -6.99 -3.17
N ALA A 78 2.49 -7.71 -3.21
CA ALA A 78 3.39 -7.78 -2.07
C ALA A 78 4.02 -6.42 -1.72
N ALA A 79 4.37 -5.62 -2.74
CA ALA A 79 4.86 -4.27 -2.55
C ALA A 79 3.80 -3.37 -1.89
N VAL A 80 2.57 -3.35 -2.42
CA VAL A 80 1.47 -2.56 -1.86
C VAL A 80 1.21 -2.94 -0.39
N ARG A 81 1.15 -4.25 -0.09
CA ARG A 81 0.94 -4.73 1.28
C ARG A 81 2.07 -4.27 2.21
N ALA A 82 3.32 -4.40 1.79
CA ALA A 82 4.47 -4.00 2.59
C ALA A 82 4.48 -2.49 2.88
N ILE A 83 4.19 -1.67 1.86
CA ILE A 83 4.13 -0.21 1.99
C ILE A 83 3.01 0.19 2.95
N LEU A 84 1.82 -0.39 2.81
CA LEU A 84 0.70 -0.07 3.70
C LEU A 84 0.96 -0.52 5.14
N ALA A 85 1.56 -1.69 5.34
CA ALA A 85 1.93 -2.15 6.68
C ALA A 85 2.92 -1.19 7.37
N ALA A 86 3.87 -0.64 6.61
CA ALA A 86 4.88 0.30 7.11
C ALA A 86 4.35 1.72 7.35
N THR A 87 3.37 2.17 6.58
CA THR A 87 2.87 3.56 6.62
C THR A 87 1.62 3.76 7.47
N LEU A 88 0.83 2.70 7.67
CA LEU A 88 -0.31 2.76 8.57
C LEU A 88 0.19 2.67 10.01
N PRO A 89 -0.43 3.37 10.97
CA PRO A 89 -0.07 3.22 12.38
C PRO A 89 -0.29 1.76 12.82
N GLU A 90 0.66 1.21 13.59
CA GLU A 90 0.45 -0.04 14.30
C GLU A 90 -0.63 0.18 15.35
N GLU A 91 -1.50 -0.82 15.52
CA GLU A 91 -2.56 -0.75 16.51
C GLU A 91 -1.90 -0.83 17.89
N VAL A 92 -1.85 0.29 18.61
CA VAL A 92 -1.55 0.26 20.04
C VAL A 92 -2.78 -0.37 20.69
N ALA A 93 -2.63 -1.64 21.08
CA ALA A 93 -3.62 -2.41 21.83
C ALA A 93 -3.98 -1.74 23.16
#